data_AF-A0A528N2I1-F1
#
_entry.id   AF-A0A528N2I1-F1
#
_cell.length_a   1.000
_cell.length_b   1.000
_cell.length_c   1.000
_cell.angle_alpha   90.00
_cell.angle_beta   90.00
_cell.angle_gamma   90.00
#
_symmetry.space_group_name_H-M   'P 1'
#
loop_
_entity.id
_entity.type
_entity.pdbx_description
1 polymer ?
#
loop_
_entity_poly.entity_id
_entity_poly.type
_entity_poly.pdbx_seq_one_letter_code
_entity_poly.pdbx_strand_id
1 'polypeptide(L)'
;DEPTAGTVTLTANYVLTDAKTGKTIATGRRSIASSYDRPRQEFATYRAQIDAENRAARELADLLRLSIAQDLVKHGKTVAG
;
A
#
# COMPACT_ATOMS: atom_id res chain seq x y z
N ASP A 1 -25.90 -4.92 20.88
CA ASP A 1 -25.07 -4.36 19.82
C ASP A 1 -23.86 -5.22 19.55
N GLU A 2 -23.87 -5.89 18.41
CA GLU A 2 -22.63 -6.44 17.85
C GLU A 2 -21.91 -5.34 17.07
N PRO A 3 -20.58 -5.20 17.20
CA PRO A 3 -19.84 -4.27 16.39
C PRO A 3 -19.98 -4.64 14.92
N THR A 4 -20.66 -3.80 14.15
CA THR A 4 -20.87 -4.00 12.71
C THR A 4 -19.68 -3.54 11.89
N ALA A 5 -18.56 -3.08 12.48
CA ALA A 5 -17.42 -2.57 11.74
C ALA A 5 -16.29 -3.60 11.63
N GLY A 6 -15.71 -3.73 10.44
CA GLY A 6 -14.47 -4.44 10.15
C GLY A 6 -13.40 -3.51 9.59
N THR A 7 -12.14 -3.93 9.68
CA THR A 7 -11.00 -3.20 9.10
C THR A 7 -10.12 -4.17 8.33
N VAL A 8 -9.75 -3.76 7.12
CA VAL A 8 -8.75 -4.41 6.28
C VAL A 8 -7.48 -3.56 6.31
N THR A 9 -6.33 -4.17 6.54
CA THR A 9 -5.03 -3.49 6.45
C THR A 9 -4.18 -4.16 5.37
N LEU A 10 -3.88 -3.44 4.29
CA LEU A 10 -2.90 -3.87 3.29
C LEU A 10 -1.53 -3.31 3.62
N THR A 11 -0.49 -4.12 3.39
CA THR A 11 0.91 -3.74 3.57
C THR A 11 1.71 -4.14 2.33
N ALA A 12 2.49 -3.20 1.80
CA ALA A 12 3.46 -3.43 0.75
C ALA A 12 4.88 -3.22 1.29
N ASN A 13 5.77 -4.16 1.01
CA ASN A 13 7.20 -4.03 1.21
C ASN A 13 7.86 -3.95 -0.18
N TYR A 14 8.86 -3.09 -0.35
CA TYR A 14 9.60 -2.96 -1.60
C TYR A 14 11.11 -2.84 -1.38
N VAL A 15 11.85 -3.31 -2.37
CA VAL A 15 13.29 -3.12 -2.53
C VAL A 15 13.50 -2.49 -3.90
N LEU A 16 14.18 -1.36 -3.94
CA LEU A 16 14.56 -0.68 -5.16
C LEU A 16 16.04 -0.90 -5.42
N THR A 17 16.36 -1.44 -6.58
CA THR A 17 17.73 -1.73 -7.02
C THR A 17 18.10 -0.86 -8.21
N ASP A 18 19.35 -0.41 -8.24
CA ASP A 18 19.93 0.24 -9.41
C ASP A 18 20.11 -0.80 -10.52
N ALA A 19 19.45 -0.58 -11.67
CA ALA A 19 19.42 -1.56 -12.74
C ALA A 19 20.77 -1.81 -13.42
N LYS A 20 21.74 -0.88 -13.29
CA LYS A 20 23.08 -1.02 -13.89
C LYS A 20 24.02 -1.77 -12.96
N THR A 21 23.98 -1.45 -11.68
CA THR A 21 24.95 -1.95 -10.69
C THR A 21 24.41 -3.10 -9.83
N GLY A 22 23.10 -3.33 -9.85
CA GLY A 22 22.41 -4.29 -8.99
C GLY A 22 22.37 -3.89 -7.51
N LYS A 23 22.91 -2.73 -7.14
CA LYS A 23 22.96 -2.28 -5.75
C LYS A 23 21.57 -1.86 -5.27
N THR A 24 21.20 -2.28 -4.07
CA THR A 24 20.00 -1.75 -3.40
C THR A 24 20.21 -0.27 -3.11
N ILE A 25 19.30 0.56 -3.60
CA ILE A 25 19.33 2.02 -3.40
C ILE A 25 18.28 2.49 -2.40
N ALA A 26 17.21 1.71 -2.21
CA ALA A 26 16.22 1.95 -1.16
C ALA A 26 15.45 0.68 -0.80
N THR A 27 14.90 0.65 0.41
CA THR A 27 13.88 -0.30 0.83
C THR A 27 12.79 0.46 1.56
N GLY A 28 11.57 -0.06 1.56
CA GLY A 28 10.49 0.59 2.26
C GLY A 28 9.29 -0.31 2.53
N ARG A 29 8.47 0.15 3.48
CA ARG A 29 7.22 -0.48 3.88
C ARG A 29 6.12 0.58 3.93
N ARG A 30 4.98 0.31 3.31
CA ARG A 30 3.79 1.17 3.34
C ARG A 30 2.58 0.34 3.71
N SER A 31 1.66 0.92 4.47
CA SER A 31 0.43 0.26 4.89
C SER A 31 -0.74 1.22 4.81
N ILE A 32 -1.90 0.72 4.40
CA ILE A 32 -3.18 1.43 4.43
C ILE A 32 -4.22 0.55 5.11
N ALA A 33 -5.01 1.15 5.98
CA ALA A 33 -6.18 0.53 6.57
C ALA A 33 -7.46 1.13 5.97
N SER A 34 -8.43 0.28 5.63
CA SER A 34 -9.78 0.69 5.23
C SER A 34 -10.81 -0.06 6.05
N SER A 35 -11.76 0.66 6.62
CA SER A 35 -12.90 0.08 7.32
C SER A 35 -14.05 -0.27 6.37
N TYR A 36 -14.90 -1.19 6.81
CA TYR A 36 -16.13 -1.61 6.13
C TYR A 36 -17.19 -2.03 7.15
N ASP A 37 -18.46 -1.97 6.77
CA ASP A 37 -19.56 -2.45 7.58
C ASP A 37 -19.87 -3.94 7.29
N ARG A 38 -20.30 -4.65 8.32
CA ARG A 38 -20.64 -6.08 8.37
C ARG A 38 -22.14 -6.25 8.62
N PRO A 39 -22.98 -6.10 7.59
CA PRO A 39 -24.41 -6.40 7.69
C PRO A 39 -24.66 -7.88 7.98
N ARG A 40 -25.84 -8.21 8.51
CA ARG A 40 -26.23 -9.60 8.87
C ARG A 40 -26.32 -10.55 7.66
N GLN A 41 -26.34 -10.03 6.44
CA GLN A 41 -26.29 -10.83 5.23
C GLN A 41 -24.83 -11.09 4.85
N GLU A 42 -24.42 -12.35 4.90
CA GLU A 42 -23.04 -12.79 4.61
C GLU A 42 -22.50 -12.28 3.26
N PHE A 43 -23.32 -12.30 2.20
CA PHE A 43 -22.89 -11.79 0.89
C PHE A 43 -22.59 -10.29 0.90
N ALA A 44 -23.40 -9.48 1.60
CA ALA A 44 -23.17 -8.05 1.69
C ALA A 44 -21.92 -7.73 2.51
N THR A 45 -21.65 -8.49 3.58
CA THR A 45 -20.39 -8.41 4.33
C THR A 45 -19.18 -8.74 3.46
N TYR A 46 -19.25 -9.81 2.68
CA TYR A 46 -18.17 -10.21 1.77
C TYR A 46 -17.89 -9.14 0.71
N ARG A 47 -18.94 -8.56 0.11
CA ARG A 47 -18.79 -7.46 -0.86
C ARG A 47 -18.21 -6.21 -0.23
N ALA A 48 -18.66 -5.83 0.97
CA ALA A 48 -18.14 -4.68 1.70
C ALA A 48 -16.65 -4.82 2.03
N GLN A 49 -16.20 -6.04 2.37
CA GLN A 49 -14.79 -6.34 2.57
C GLN A 49 -13.97 -6.19 1.28
N ILE A 50 -14.42 -6.77 0.16
CA ILE A 50 -13.74 -6.62 -1.15
C ILE A 50 -13.63 -5.15 -1.55
N ASP A 51 -14.69 -4.36 -1.31
CA ASP A 51 -14.68 -2.95 -1.64
C ASP A 51 -13.67 -2.17 -0.76
N ALA A 52 -13.54 -2.52 0.51
CA ALA A 52 -12.49 -1.96 1.38
C ALA A 52 -11.08 -2.40 0.97
N GLU A 53 -10.89 -3.66 0.58
CA GLU A 53 -9.62 -4.16 0.04
C GLU A 53 -9.22 -3.39 -1.23
N ASN A 54 -10.15 -3.21 -2.17
CA ASN A 54 -9.90 -2.48 -3.40
C ASN A 54 -9.58 -0.99 -3.16
N ARG A 55 -10.25 -0.33 -2.22
CA ARG A 55 -9.93 1.05 -1.82
C ARG A 55 -8.52 1.13 -1.24
N ALA A 56 -8.24 0.31 -0.23
CA ALA A 56 -6.93 0.30 0.42
C ALA A 56 -5.79 -0.06 -0.55
N ALA A 57 -6.03 -0.94 -1.52
CA ALA A 57 -5.05 -1.28 -2.55
C ALA A 57 -4.73 -0.08 -3.48
N ARG A 58 -5.74 0.69 -3.89
CA ARG A 58 -5.54 1.89 -4.72
C ARG A 58 -4.71 2.94 -3.99
N GLU A 59 -5.10 3.24 -2.75
CA GLU A 59 -4.38 4.21 -1.91
C GLU A 59 -2.94 3.75 -1.61
N LEU A 60 -2.75 2.47 -1.32
CA LEU A 60 -1.42 1.90 -1.09
C LEU A 60 -0.55 1.99 -2.34
N ALA A 61 -1.12 1.78 -3.53
CA ALA A 61 -0.39 1.89 -4.79
C ALA A 61 0.08 3.34 -5.05
N ASP A 62 -0.76 4.34 -4.74
CA ASP A 62 -0.39 5.74 -4.90
C ASP A 62 0.70 6.16 -3.90
N LEU A 63 0.60 5.73 -2.63
CA LEU A 63 1.66 5.93 -1.64
C LEU A 63 2.96 5.24 -2.04
N LEU A 64 2.88 4.02 -2.58
CA LEU A 64 4.05 3.29 -3.03
C LEU A 64 4.73 3.98 -4.20
N ARG A 65 3.96 4.45 -5.20
CA ARG A 65 4.49 5.24 -6.33
C ARG A 65 5.20 6.49 -5.86
N LEU A 66 4.59 7.26 -4.95
CA LEU A 66 5.20 8.47 -4.41
C LEU A 66 6.51 8.14 -3.68
N SER A 67 6.52 7.09 -2.86
CA SER A 67 7.70 6.65 -2.13
C SER A 67 8.85 6.27 -3.07
N ILE A 68 8.56 5.46 -4.10
CA ILE A 68 9.54 5.05 -5.10
C ILE A 68 10.08 6.26 -5.86
N ALA A 69 9.22 7.20 -6.28
CA ALA A 69 9.64 8.40 -6.97
C ALA A 69 10.58 9.27 -6.11
N GLN A 70 10.28 9.42 -4.82
CA GLN A 70 11.15 10.15 -3.89
C GLN A 70 12.51 9.48 -3.74
N ASP A 71 12.57 8.16 -3.63
CA ASP A 71 13.82 7.41 -3.52
C ASP A 71 14.67 7.53 -4.80
N LEU A 72 14.03 7.49 -5.97
CA LEU A 72 14.70 7.71 -7.26
C LEU A 72 15.30 9.11 -7.37
N VAL A 73 14.57 10.16 -6.97
CA VAL A 73 15.07 11.54 -6.97
C VAL A 73 16.26 11.70 -6.02
N LYS A 74 16.21 11.09 -4.83
CA LYS A 74 17.32 11.11 -3.87
C LYS A 74 18.57 10.44 -4.45
N HIS A 75 18.42 9.24 -5.03
CA HIS A 75 19.55 8.52 -5.66
C HIS A 75 20.15 9.33 -6.82
N GLY A 76 19.30 9.92 -7.67
CA GLY A 76 19.72 10.77 -8.79
C GLY A 76 20.58 11.98 -8.36
N LYS A 77 20.25 12.61 -7.22
CA LYS A 77 21.07 13.70 -6.66
C LYS A 77 22.44 13.21 -6.16
N THR A 78 22.49 12.03 -5.54
CA THR A 78 23.73 11.46 -5.00
C THR A 78 24.71 11.04 -6.09
N VAL A 79 24.24 10.58 -7.25
CA VAL A 79 25.13 10.17 -8.37
C VAL A 79 25.62 11.33 -9.23
N ALA A 80 24.98 12.50 -9.14
CA ALA A 80 25.29 13.67 -9.97
C ALA A 80 26.22 14.69 -9.29
N GLY A 81 26.45 14.57 -7.97
CA GLY A 81 27.43 15.35 -7.20
C GLY A 81 28.72 14.57 -7.01
#